data_AF-A0A0R3ILN3-F1
#
_entry.id   AF-A0A0R3ILN3-F1
#
_cell.length_a   1.000
_cell.length_b   1.000
_cell.length_c   1.000
_cell.angle_alpha   90.00
_cell.angle_beta   90.00
_cell.angle_gamma   90.00
#
_symmetry.space_group_name_H-M   'P 1'
#
loop_
_entity.id
_entity.type
_entity.pdbx_description
1 polymer ?
#
loop_
_entity_poly.entity_id
_entity_poly.type
_entity_poly.pdbx_seq_one_letter_code
_entity_poly.pdbx_strand_id
1 'polypeptide(L)'
;MPQFPRQELDDVVADWLQANLDAEKAGDWKPLARFYTNDATYGWNIGPKEDVMCVGIDEIRDIALGQEMEGLDGWTYPYQKVIVDDKQGEVIGFWKQIATDSDGSESEIYGIGGSWFRYAGNGQWNWQRDFFDFGHVSALYMDLIKAGKLSEGMQKRIQRGLSGEKVPGYYPLGKTPVPLW
;
A
#
# COMPACT_ATOMS: atom_id res chain seq x y z
N MET A 1 -9.85 -28.90 -2.58
CA MET A 1 -11.01 -28.04 -2.92
C MET A 1 -10.74 -26.68 -2.30
N PRO A 2 -11.23 -25.58 -2.89
CA PRO A 2 -11.16 -24.25 -2.29
C PRO A 2 -11.72 -24.25 -0.87
N GLN A 3 -11.10 -23.49 0.04
CA GLN A 3 -11.63 -23.28 1.39
C GLN A 3 -12.87 -22.37 1.37
N PHE A 4 -12.86 -21.38 0.46
CA PHE A 4 -13.94 -20.43 0.25
C PHE A 4 -14.49 -20.55 -1.17
N PRO A 5 -15.77 -20.27 -1.41
CA PRO A 5 -16.32 -20.15 -2.75
C PRO A 5 -15.55 -19.10 -3.56
N ARG A 6 -15.23 -19.41 -4.83
CA ARG A 6 -14.58 -18.47 -5.75
C ARG A 6 -15.32 -17.12 -5.84
N GLN A 7 -16.65 -17.17 -5.81
CA GLN A 7 -17.50 -15.98 -5.86
C GLN A 7 -17.22 -15.02 -4.69
N GLU A 8 -16.95 -15.52 -3.48
CA GLU A 8 -16.64 -14.67 -2.33
C GLU A 8 -15.34 -13.87 -2.55
N LEU A 9 -14.35 -14.47 -3.22
CA LEU A 9 -13.11 -13.79 -3.60
C LEU A 9 -13.35 -12.74 -4.69
N ASP A 10 -14.16 -13.06 -5.70
CA ASP A 10 -14.48 -12.12 -6.78
C ASP A 10 -15.27 -10.91 -6.24
N ASP A 11 -16.19 -11.13 -5.29
CA ASP A 11 -16.99 -10.07 -4.66
C ASP A 11 -16.13 -9.12 -3.81
N VAL A 12 -15.25 -9.66 -2.96
CA VAL A 12 -14.35 -8.82 -2.15
C VAL A 12 -13.33 -8.08 -3.02
N VAL A 13 -12.88 -8.67 -4.13
CA VAL A 13 -12.00 -7.97 -5.09
C VAL A 13 -12.73 -6.79 -5.72
N ALA A 14 -13.99 -6.97 -6.14
CA ALA A 14 -14.77 -5.89 -6.72
C ALA A 14 -15.00 -4.74 -5.71
N ASP A 15 -15.36 -5.05 -4.46
CA ASP A 15 -15.53 -4.05 -3.41
C ASP A 15 -14.20 -3.36 -3.07
N TRP A 16 -13.10 -4.11 -2.94
CA TRP A 16 -11.76 -3.56 -2.70
C TRP A 16 -11.36 -2.55 -3.78
N LEU A 17 -11.50 -2.91 -5.07
CA LEU A 17 -11.13 -2.04 -6.18
C LEU A 17 -11.95 -0.75 -6.19
N GLN A 18 -13.27 -0.86 -5.96
CA GLN A 18 -14.14 0.31 -5.90
C GLN A 18 -13.79 1.20 -4.69
N ALA A 19 -13.57 0.60 -3.53
CA ALA A 19 -13.21 1.31 -2.32
C ALA A 19 -11.85 2.02 -2.44
N ASN A 20 -10.88 1.40 -3.12
CA ASN A 20 -9.58 2.01 -3.36
C ASN A 20 -9.71 3.23 -4.29
N LEU A 21 -10.53 3.14 -5.34
CA LEU A 21 -10.83 4.30 -6.19
C LEU A 21 -11.50 5.44 -5.43
N ASP A 22 -12.38 5.11 -4.49
CA ASP A 22 -13.06 6.13 -3.68
C ASP A 22 -12.12 6.74 -2.63
N ALA A 23 -11.19 5.95 -2.08
CA ALA A 23 -10.10 6.43 -1.23
C ALA A 23 -9.16 7.39 -1.98
N GLU A 24 -8.74 7.04 -3.20
CA GLU A 24 -7.91 7.89 -4.06
C GLU A 24 -8.59 9.24 -4.35
N LYS A 25 -9.89 9.24 -4.66
CA LYS A 25 -10.67 10.49 -4.88
C LYS A 25 -10.79 11.33 -3.61
N ALA A 26 -10.91 10.68 -2.45
CA ALA A 26 -11.06 11.36 -1.18
C ALA A 26 -9.73 11.82 -0.58
N GLY A 27 -8.60 11.26 -1.02
CA GLY A 27 -7.31 11.40 -0.36
C GLY A 27 -7.27 10.73 1.03
N ASP A 28 -8.13 9.73 1.27
CA ASP A 28 -8.22 9.03 2.55
C ASP A 28 -8.41 7.52 2.36
N TRP A 29 -7.38 6.76 2.72
CA TRP A 29 -7.34 5.30 2.60
C TRP A 29 -7.74 4.59 3.89
N LYS A 30 -7.92 5.29 5.02
CA LYS A 30 -8.31 4.67 6.30
C LYS A 30 -9.60 3.84 6.21
N PRO A 31 -10.62 4.20 5.41
CA PRO A 31 -11.81 3.36 5.24
C PRO A 31 -11.56 1.97 4.65
N LEU A 32 -10.39 1.73 4.03
CA LEU A 32 -9.99 0.40 3.56
C LEU A 32 -9.68 -0.58 4.69
N ALA A 33 -9.45 -0.08 5.92
CA ALA A 33 -9.21 -0.93 7.09
C ALA A 33 -10.36 -1.92 7.35
N ARG A 34 -11.58 -1.64 6.87
CA ARG A 34 -12.74 -2.53 7.00
C ARG A 34 -12.54 -3.91 6.35
N PHE A 35 -11.65 -4.00 5.36
CA PHE A 35 -11.34 -5.23 4.63
C PHE A 35 -10.38 -6.14 5.39
N TYR A 36 -9.99 -5.85 6.63
CA TYR A 36 -9.03 -6.67 7.35
C TYR A 36 -9.66 -7.31 8.58
N THR A 37 -9.21 -8.52 8.92
CA THR A 37 -9.50 -9.11 10.22
C THR A 37 -8.82 -8.32 11.34
N ASN A 38 -9.33 -8.40 12.57
CA ASN A 38 -8.81 -7.64 13.71
C ASN A 38 -7.32 -7.91 13.98
N ASP A 39 -6.86 -9.12 13.68
CA ASP A 39 -5.50 -9.62 13.86
C ASP A 39 -4.66 -9.62 12.57
N ALA A 40 -5.15 -8.97 11.51
CA ALA A 40 -4.49 -9.00 10.22
C ALA A 40 -3.09 -8.35 10.25
N THR A 41 -2.25 -8.70 9.28
CA THR A 41 -0.93 -8.07 9.12
C THR A 41 -0.76 -7.44 7.75
N TYR A 42 -0.13 -6.27 7.68
CA TYR A 42 0.18 -5.61 6.42
C TYR A 42 1.63 -5.13 6.43
N GLY A 43 2.43 -5.56 5.46
CA GLY A 43 3.82 -5.13 5.36
C GLY A 43 4.41 -5.15 3.96
N TRP A 44 5.56 -4.50 3.81
CA TRP A 44 6.34 -4.44 2.58
C TRP A 44 7.81 -4.18 2.91
N ASN A 45 8.70 -4.40 1.93
CA ASN A 45 10.11 -4.08 2.06
C ASN A 45 10.41 -2.66 1.55
N ILE A 46 11.35 -1.97 2.21
CA ILE A 46 11.87 -0.66 1.79
C ILE A 46 13.38 -0.79 1.56
N GLY A 47 13.71 -1.28 0.37
CA GLY A 47 15.09 -1.42 -0.08
C GLY A 47 15.94 -2.30 0.86
N PRO A 48 17.26 -2.10 0.90
CA PRO A 48 18.17 -3.04 1.56
C PRO A 48 18.28 -2.86 3.08
N LYS A 49 17.47 -1.98 3.70
CA LYS A 49 17.68 -1.56 5.10
C LYS A 49 16.51 -1.87 6.01
N GLU A 50 15.29 -1.67 5.54
CA GLU A 50 14.12 -1.61 6.39
C GLU A 50 12.96 -2.39 5.80
N ASP A 51 12.12 -2.88 6.69
CA ASP A 51 10.83 -3.47 6.40
C ASP A 51 9.76 -2.69 7.15
N VAL A 52 8.58 -2.57 6.56
CA VAL A 52 7.39 -2.07 7.24
C VAL A 52 6.47 -3.23 7.58
N MET A 53 5.95 -3.23 8.80
CA MET A 53 4.97 -4.21 9.26
C MET A 53 3.99 -3.56 10.22
N CYS A 54 2.71 -3.72 9.94
CA CYS A 54 1.60 -3.37 10.81
C CYS A 54 0.93 -4.66 11.30
N VAL A 55 0.68 -4.76 12.60
CA VAL A 55 0.04 -5.91 13.25
C VAL A 55 -1.26 -5.47 13.91
N GLY A 56 -2.37 -5.98 13.40
CA GLY A 56 -3.72 -5.64 13.84
C GLY A 56 -4.33 -4.47 13.07
N ILE A 57 -5.65 -4.41 13.08
CA ILE A 57 -6.45 -3.47 12.27
C ILE A 57 -6.15 -2.00 12.60
N ASP A 58 -5.83 -1.67 13.86
CA ASP A 58 -5.53 -0.30 14.26
C ASP A 58 -4.19 0.19 13.66
N GLU A 59 -3.14 -0.64 13.70
CA GLU A 59 -1.88 -0.31 13.03
C GLU A 59 -2.05 -0.24 11.51
N ILE A 60 -2.81 -1.15 10.91
CA ILE A 60 -3.12 -1.12 9.47
C ILE A 60 -3.81 0.20 9.10
N ARG A 61 -4.82 0.62 9.87
CA ARG A 61 -5.56 1.86 9.62
C ARG A 61 -4.69 3.09 9.81
N ASP A 62 -4.00 3.18 10.93
CA ASP A 62 -3.38 4.43 11.36
C ASP A 62 -1.96 4.60 10.77
N ILE A 63 -1.26 3.49 10.50
CA ILE A 63 0.09 3.48 9.93
C ILE A 63 0.02 3.22 8.41
N ALA A 64 -0.37 2.02 7.98
CA ALA A 64 -0.26 1.64 6.56
C ALA A 64 -1.21 2.45 5.66
N LEU A 65 -2.46 2.63 6.07
CA LEU A 65 -3.48 3.37 5.31
C LEU A 65 -3.57 4.86 5.72
N GLY A 66 -2.87 5.24 6.79
CA GLY A 66 -2.82 6.59 7.33
C GLY A 66 -1.47 7.23 7.07
N GLN A 67 -0.56 7.12 8.05
CA GLN A 67 0.79 7.69 8.02
C GLN A 67 1.52 7.47 6.68
N GLU A 68 1.45 6.26 6.12
CA GLU A 68 2.14 5.88 4.89
C GLU A 68 1.44 6.31 3.61
N MET A 69 0.19 6.78 3.69
CA MET A 69 -0.51 7.41 2.57
C MET A 69 -0.52 8.95 2.67
N GLU A 70 -0.25 9.50 3.86
CA GLU A 70 -0.15 10.94 4.06
C GLU A 70 0.89 11.57 3.13
N GLY A 71 0.44 12.63 2.44
CA GLY A 71 1.24 13.40 1.50
C GLY A 71 1.25 12.86 0.08
N LEU A 72 0.63 11.70 -0.18
CA LEU A 72 0.44 11.15 -1.53
C LEU A 72 -0.88 11.63 -2.15
N ASP A 73 -1.37 12.80 -1.74
CA ASP A 73 -2.54 13.44 -2.33
C ASP A 73 -2.33 13.63 -3.84
N GLY A 74 -3.29 13.19 -4.65
CA GLY A 74 -3.19 13.22 -6.12
C GLY A 74 -2.37 12.07 -6.73
N TRP A 75 -1.88 11.13 -5.91
CA TRP A 75 -1.35 9.87 -6.40
C TRP A 75 -2.48 8.89 -6.69
N THR A 76 -2.33 8.14 -7.78
CA THR A 76 -3.27 7.07 -8.14
C THR A 76 -2.52 5.76 -8.36
N TYR A 77 -3.21 4.65 -8.07
CA TYR A 77 -2.67 3.29 -8.12
C TYR A 77 -3.50 2.42 -9.07
N PRO A 78 -3.54 2.74 -10.39
CA PRO A 78 -4.44 2.04 -11.30
C PRO A 78 -4.05 0.57 -11.42
N TYR A 79 -4.97 -0.31 -11.03
CA TYR A 79 -4.82 -1.75 -11.15
C TYR A 79 -4.79 -2.15 -12.63
N GLN A 80 -3.74 -2.88 -13.01
CA GLN A 80 -3.52 -3.41 -14.35
C GLN A 80 -4.09 -4.83 -14.49
N LYS A 81 -3.99 -5.62 -13.42
CA LYS A 81 -4.45 -7.01 -13.40
C LYS A 81 -4.74 -7.47 -11.98
N VAL A 82 -5.74 -8.33 -11.83
CA VAL A 82 -5.95 -9.12 -10.63
C VAL A 82 -5.88 -10.61 -11.00
N ILE A 83 -5.17 -11.38 -10.18
CA ILE A 83 -5.10 -12.84 -10.24
C ILE A 83 -5.69 -13.38 -8.94
N VAL A 84 -6.55 -14.39 -9.06
CA VAL A 84 -7.23 -15.02 -7.92
C VAL A 84 -6.90 -16.52 -7.96
N ASP A 85 -6.31 -17.02 -6.87
CA ASP A 85 -6.14 -18.43 -6.58
C ASP A 85 -7.12 -18.83 -5.46
N ASP A 86 -8.25 -19.42 -5.86
CA ASP A 86 -9.30 -19.84 -4.94
C ASP A 86 -8.92 -21.08 -4.12
N LYS A 87 -8.01 -21.91 -4.62
CA LYS A 87 -7.52 -23.08 -3.86
C LYS A 87 -6.69 -22.66 -2.67
N GLN A 88 -5.88 -21.61 -2.83
CA GLN A 88 -5.06 -21.06 -1.76
C GLN A 88 -5.79 -19.94 -1.00
N GLY A 89 -6.86 -19.37 -1.54
CA GLY A 89 -7.51 -18.20 -0.95
C GLY A 89 -6.64 -16.96 -1.08
N GLU A 90 -5.89 -16.83 -2.18
CA GLU A 90 -4.97 -15.72 -2.40
C GLU A 90 -5.40 -14.86 -3.58
N VAL A 91 -5.13 -13.57 -3.46
CA VAL A 91 -5.37 -12.59 -4.53
C VAL A 91 -4.11 -11.77 -4.73
N ILE A 92 -3.68 -11.58 -5.97
CA ILE A 92 -2.59 -10.65 -6.30
C ILE A 92 -3.14 -9.59 -7.24
N GLY A 93 -3.07 -8.35 -6.81
CA GLY A 93 -3.28 -7.17 -7.63
C GLY A 93 -1.96 -6.61 -8.12
N PHE A 94 -1.90 -6.27 -9.40
CA PHE A 94 -0.78 -5.53 -9.99
C PHE A 94 -1.26 -4.12 -10.32
N TRP A 95 -0.51 -3.11 -9.91
CA TRP A 95 -0.86 -1.71 -10.09
C TRP A 95 0.34 -0.88 -10.56
N LYS A 96 0.06 0.25 -11.21
CA LYS A 96 1.06 1.30 -11.47
C LYS A 96 1.01 2.35 -10.37
N GLN A 97 1.98 3.25 -10.34
CA GLN A 97 1.93 4.44 -9.49
C GLN A 97 2.05 5.66 -10.38
N ILE A 98 1.11 6.58 -10.25
CA ILE A 98 1.09 7.82 -11.01
C ILE A 98 1.01 8.96 -10.00
N ALA A 99 2.03 9.80 -9.99
CA ALA A 99 2.09 11.00 -9.17
C ALA A 99 1.57 12.19 -9.97
N THR A 100 0.64 12.96 -9.40
CA THR A 100 0.22 14.26 -9.97
C THR A 100 0.92 15.36 -9.17
N ASP A 101 1.72 16.19 -9.85
CA ASP A 101 2.41 17.31 -9.20
C ASP A 101 1.47 18.51 -8.95
N SER A 102 2.00 19.55 -8.27
CA SER A 102 1.24 20.76 -7.94
C SER A 102 0.72 21.54 -9.16
N ASP A 103 1.31 21.32 -10.33
CA ASP A 103 0.92 21.96 -11.59
C ASP A 103 -0.08 21.10 -12.37
N GLY A 104 -0.46 19.92 -11.85
CA GLY A 104 -1.33 18.96 -12.50
C GLY A 104 -0.64 18.05 -13.51
N SER A 105 0.71 18.02 -13.54
CA SER A 105 1.45 17.14 -14.45
C SER A 105 1.57 15.73 -13.86
N GLU A 106 1.29 14.72 -14.66
CA GLU A 106 1.41 13.32 -14.26
C GLU A 106 2.80 12.76 -14.51
N SER A 107 3.32 12.00 -13.56
CA SER A 107 4.56 11.23 -13.67
C SER A 107 4.32 9.79 -13.24
N GLU A 108 4.46 8.85 -14.16
CA GLU A 108 4.41 7.42 -13.86
C GLU A 108 5.76 6.98 -13.26
N ILE A 109 5.72 6.27 -12.13
CA ILE A 109 6.90 5.55 -11.64
C ILE A 109 7.11 4.35 -12.53
N TYR A 110 8.26 4.30 -13.20
CA TYR A 110 8.61 3.19 -14.08
C TYR A 110 8.67 1.87 -13.30
N GLY A 111 7.87 0.89 -13.73
CA GLY A 111 7.80 -0.42 -13.11
C GLY A 111 6.37 -0.88 -12.83
N ILE A 112 6.25 -1.97 -12.08
CA ILE A 112 4.97 -2.49 -11.61
C ILE A 112 5.06 -2.70 -10.10
N GLY A 113 4.04 -2.25 -9.39
CA GLY A 113 3.83 -2.63 -8.01
C GLY A 113 2.73 -3.68 -7.89
N GLY A 114 2.54 -4.20 -6.70
CA GLY A 114 1.44 -5.08 -6.43
C GLY A 114 1.18 -5.27 -4.96
N SER A 115 -0.02 -5.77 -4.71
CA SER A 115 -0.52 -6.12 -3.40
C SER A 115 -0.97 -7.57 -3.44
N TRP A 116 -0.40 -8.38 -2.56
CA TRP A 116 -0.74 -9.79 -2.40
C TRP A 116 -1.52 -9.97 -1.12
N PHE A 117 -2.69 -10.60 -1.21
CA PHE A 117 -3.65 -10.75 -0.13
C PHE A 117 -3.93 -12.21 0.13
N ARG A 118 -4.26 -12.52 1.39
CA ARG A 118 -4.90 -13.78 1.79
C ARG A 118 -6.29 -13.53 2.32
N TYR A 119 -7.27 -14.16 1.70
CA TYR A 119 -8.66 -14.14 2.09
C TYR A 119 -8.92 -14.99 3.33
N ALA A 120 -9.75 -14.46 4.22
CA ALA A 120 -10.10 -15.07 5.51
C ALA A 120 -11.62 -15.27 5.69
N GLY A 121 -12.41 -15.09 4.63
CA GLY A 121 -13.87 -15.13 4.70
C GLY A 121 -14.48 -13.77 5.04
N ASN A 122 -15.80 -13.66 4.94
CA ASN A 122 -16.58 -12.47 5.31
C ASN A 122 -16.14 -11.16 4.63
N GLY A 123 -15.55 -11.26 3.43
CA GLY A 123 -15.04 -10.09 2.72
C GLY A 123 -13.76 -9.50 3.33
N GLN A 124 -12.98 -10.28 4.08
CA GLN A 124 -11.80 -9.80 4.79
C GLN A 124 -10.49 -10.53 4.42
N TRP A 125 -9.39 -9.79 4.54
CA TRP A 125 -8.01 -10.23 4.43
C TRP A 125 -7.44 -10.47 5.83
N ASN A 126 -6.74 -11.58 6.04
CA ASN A 126 -5.92 -11.75 7.26
C ASN A 126 -4.47 -11.28 7.07
N TRP A 127 -4.02 -11.08 5.84
CA TRP A 127 -2.80 -10.33 5.59
C TRP A 127 -2.72 -9.75 4.18
N GLN A 128 -1.90 -8.71 4.05
CA GLN A 128 -1.48 -8.11 2.79
C GLN A 128 0.05 -7.95 2.76
N ARG A 129 0.66 -8.15 1.58
CA ARG A 129 2.05 -7.84 1.31
C ARG A 129 2.18 -7.02 0.05
N ASP A 130 2.77 -5.84 0.18
CA ASP A 130 3.04 -4.97 -0.95
C ASP A 130 4.47 -5.15 -1.45
N PHE A 131 4.63 -5.00 -2.75
CA PHE A 131 5.92 -5.00 -3.41
C PHE A 131 5.93 -3.94 -4.52
N PHE A 132 7.03 -3.21 -4.60
CA PHE A 132 7.26 -2.20 -5.62
C PHE A 132 8.75 -1.89 -5.69
N ASP A 133 9.17 -1.24 -6.76
CA ASP A 133 10.56 -0.83 -6.91
C ASP A 133 10.84 0.46 -6.14
N PHE A 134 11.43 0.32 -4.96
CA PHE A 134 11.82 1.45 -4.12
C PHE A 134 12.85 2.38 -4.79
N GLY A 135 13.70 1.85 -5.68
CA GLY A 135 14.68 2.63 -6.42
C GLY A 135 14.02 3.60 -7.40
N HIS A 136 13.04 3.13 -8.16
CA HIS A 136 12.26 3.97 -9.06
C HIS A 136 11.38 4.99 -8.32
N VAL A 137 10.77 4.61 -7.19
CA VAL A 137 10.03 5.55 -6.33
C VAL A 137 10.97 6.65 -5.82
N SER A 138 12.14 6.26 -5.30
CA SER A 138 13.14 7.19 -4.78
C SER A 138 13.65 8.14 -5.86
N ALA A 139 13.85 7.65 -7.09
CA ALA A 139 14.29 8.47 -8.22
C ALA A 139 13.28 9.57 -8.55
N LEU A 140 11.99 9.24 -8.65
CA LEU A 140 10.94 10.23 -8.90
C LEU A 140 10.84 11.26 -7.78
N TYR A 141 10.93 10.84 -6.52
CA TYR A 141 10.97 11.77 -5.39
C TYR A 141 12.13 12.76 -5.50
N MET A 142 13.33 12.28 -5.86
CA MET A 142 14.49 13.15 -6.05
C MET A 142 14.32 14.14 -7.19
N ASP A 143 13.66 13.75 -8.28
CA ASP A 143 13.39 14.65 -9.40
C ASP A 143 12.36 15.73 -9.03
N LEU A 144 11.30 15.37 -8.31
CA LEU A 144 10.32 16.32 -7.78
C LEU A 144 10.93 17.28 -6.74
N ILE A 145 11.83 16.78 -5.87
CA ILE A 145 12.63 17.60 -4.94
C ILE A 145 13.43 18.65 -5.72
N LYS A 146 14.23 18.22 -6.72
CA LYS A 146 15.10 19.12 -7.49
C LYS A 146 14.31 20.16 -8.28
N ALA A 147 13.13 19.79 -8.76
CA ALA A 147 12.26 20.69 -9.51
C ALA A 147 11.45 21.66 -8.61
N GLY A 148 11.46 21.47 -7.28
CA GLY A 148 10.63 22.27 -6.37
C GLY A 148 9.13 22.00 -6.52
N LYS A 149 8.76 20.81 -7.00
CA LYS A 149 7.38 20.42 -7.37
C LYS A 149 6.71 19.52 -6.34
N LEU A 150 7.29 19.41 -5.14
CA LEU A 150 6.70 18.63 -4.07
C LEU A 150 5.48 19.35 -3.49
N SER A 151 4.37 18.63 -3.36
CA SER A 151 3.25 19.07 -2.52
C SER A 151 3.72 19.29 -1.08
N GLU A 152 3.02 20.15 -0.32
CA GLU A 152 3.32 20.36 1.10
C GLU A 152 3.26 19.06 1.90
N GLY A 153 2.32 18.17 1.54
CA GLY A 153 2.19 16.85 2.14
C GLY A 153 3.43 15.99 1.91
N MET A 154 3.92 15.88 0.67
CA MET A 154 5.14 15.12 0.39
C MET A 154 6.37 15.72 1.08
N GLN A 155 6.46 17.06 1.18
CA GLN A 155 7.55 17.70 1.91
C GLN A 155 7.57 17.28 3.39
N LYS A 156 6.40 17.29 4.06
CA LYS A 156 6.28 16.82 5.45
C LYS A 156 6.65 15.35 5.59
N ARG A 157 6.22 14.51 4.65
CA ARG A 157 6.58 13.08 4.60
C ARG A 157 8.10 12.88 4.53
N ILE A 158 8.77 13.58 3.61
CA ILE A 158 10.23 13.50 3.45
C ILE A 158 10.94 13.99 4.70
N GLN A 159 10.49 15.11 5.29
CA GLN A 159 11.05 15.64 6.54
C GLN A 159 10.94 14.64 7.69
N ARG A 160 9.81 13.93 7.82
CA ARG A 160 9.63 12.87 8.81
C ARG A 160 10.66 11.75 8.62
N GLY A 161 10.85 11.29 7.38
CA GLY A 161 11.87 10.26 7.08
C GLY A 161 13.31 10.71 7.34
N LEU A 162 13.62 12.00 7.18
CA LEU A 162 14.95 12.58 7.42
C LEU A 162 15.21 12.96 8.88
N SER A 163 14.18 13.04 9.71
CA SER A 163 14.29 13.46 11.12
C SER A 163 15.18 12.54 11.97
N GLY A 164 15.39 11.30 11.53
CA GLY A 164 16.09 10.27 12.30
C GLY A 164 15.27 9.71 13.46
N GLU A 165 14.03 10.19 13.65
CA GLU A 165 13.09 9.60 14.60
C GLU A 165 12.62 8.24 14.10
N LYS A 166 12.38 7.33 15.05
CA LYS A 166 11.84 6.02 14.72
C LYS A 166 10.41 6.19 14.19
N VAL A 167 10.22 5.89 12.91
CA VAL A 167 8.91 5.91 12.28
C VAL A 167 8.12 4.67 12.73
N PRO A 168 6.90 4.82 13.28
CA PRO A 168 6.04 3.69 13.63
C PRO A 168 5.84 2.74 12.44
N GLY A 169 5.86 1.44 12.71
CA GLY A 169 5.75 0.38 11.69
C GLY A 169 7.07 0.02 10.99
N TYR A 170 8.15 0.79 11.17
CA TYR A 170 9.45 0.51 10.55
C TYR A 170 10.34 -0.36 11.44
N TYR A 171 10.96 -1.36 10.82
CA TYR A 171 11.87 -2.30 11.46
C TYR A 171 13.15 -2.45 10.63
N PRO A 172 14.31 -2.70 11.27
CA PRO A 172 15.48 -3.17 10.55
C PRO A 172 15.18 -4.43 9.76
N LEU A 173 15.86 -4.60 8.62
CA LEU A 173 15.66 -5.74 7.71
C LEU A 173 15.60 -7.08 8.46
N GLY A 174 14.52 -7.83 8.25
CA GLY A 174 14.30 -9.15 8.86
C GLY A 174 14.06 -9.13 10.37
N LYS A 175 13.71 -7.97 10.95
CA LYS A 175 13.38 -7.80 12.39
C LYS A 175 11.92 -7.40 12.63
N THR A 176 11.05 -7.59 11.65
CA THR A 176 9.61 -7.41 11.82
C THR A 176 9.04 -8.40 12.84
N PRO A 177 7.96 -8.04 13.56
CA PRO A 177 7.32 -8.93 14.54
C PRO A 177 6.66 -10.17 13.89
N VAL A 178 6.33 -10.07 12.60
CA VAL A 178 5.80 -11.15 11.76
C VAL A 178 6.61 -11.19 10.46
N PRO A 179 6.96 -12.37 9.92
CA PRO A 179 7.66 -12.45 8.64
C PRO A 179 6.88 -11.78 7.51
N LEU A 180 7.61 -11.09 6.61
CA LEU A 180 7.04 -10.60 5.36
C LEU A 180 6.69 -11.76 4.41
N TRP A 181 7.49 -12.84 4.45
CA TRP A 181 7.40 -14.01 3.58
C TRP A 181 7.26 -15.29 4.40
#